data_AF-A0A962LT71-F1
#
_entry.id   AF-A0A962LT71-F1
#
_cell.length_a   1.000
_cell.length_b   1.000
_cell.length_c   1.000
_cell.angle_alpha   90.00
_cell.angle_beta   90.00
_cell.angle_gamma   90.00
#
_symmetry.space_group_name_H-M   'P 1'
#
loop_
_entity.id
_entity.type
_entity.pdbx_description
1 polymer ?
#
loop_
_entity_poly.entity_id
_entity_poly.type
_entity_poly.pdbx_seq_one_letter_code
_entity_poly.pdbx_strand_id
1 'polypeptide(L)'
;FVAAFVPDAAGAARAKGSSAASSAAAVPAPAVAPAHAAPATTAPVAPTAALSEGPDDSDVKASPVARRIARAHSINLHNVPATGRHGRVSKHDVEQAAGIRVLANSGCAASSARSEQPPRSTADDSHVPSTPVARRLARSLNINLNDVTPTGRRGRVSKEDVEKAAVNATGVAYYREQALSGMRKIIAARLSESKQTIPHYRVSVDIEIDSLLQQRAYMNGTLGHKISVNDFVIKACASALAQVPEVNVQ
;
A
#
# COMPACT_ATOMS: atom_id res chain seq x y z
N PHE A 1 0.89 -36.98 38.79
CA PHE A 1 0.21 -38.25 39.09
C PHE A 1 -1.18 -38.27 38.45
N VAL A 2 -1.20 -38.52 37.14
CA VAL A 2 -2.14 -39.41 36.48
C VAL A 2 -1.27 -40.57 36.05
N ALA A 3 -1.70 -41.79 36.36
CA ALA A 3 -0.94 -43.01 36.14
C ALA A 3 -0.64 -43.21 34.64
N ALA A 4 0.53 -43.79 34.40
CA ALA A 4 1.16 -44.08 33.12
C ALA A 4 0.21 -44.53 32.00
N PHE A 5 0.27 -43.81 30.87
CA PHE A 5 0.07 -44.40 29.55
C PHE A 5 1.35 -44.20 28.75
N VAL A 6 2.17 -45.24 28.72
CA VAL A 6 3.37 -45.35 27.89
C VAL A 6 3.09 -46.50 26.91
N PRO A 7 2.90 -46.23 25.60
CA PRO A 7 2.94 -47.29 24.62
C PRO A 7 4.41 -47.59 24.27
N ASP A 8 4.84 -48.78 24.67
CA ASP A 8 6.16 -49.34 24.40
C ASP A 8 6.31 -49.72 22.92
N ALA A 9 7.51 -49.52 22.40
CA ALA A 9 7.89 -49.70 21.01
C ALA A 9 8.57 -51.07 20.83
N ALA A 10 7.87 -52.06 20.27
CA ALA A 10 8.50 -53.15 19.51
C ALA A 10 7.45 -53.97 18.74
N GLY A 11 7.46 -53.86 17.42
CA GLY A 11 6.60 -54.65 16.53
C GLY A 11 6.89 -54.38 15.06
N ALA A 12 8.14 -54.58 14.64
CA ALA A 12 8.53 -54.48 13.24
C ALA A 12 8.36 -55.81 12.49
N ALA A 13 7.99 -55.66 11.20
CA ALA A 13 8.19 -56.55 10.05
C ALA A 13 7.08 -57.56 9.68
N ARG A 14 6.38 -57.29 8.54
CA ARG A 14 6.57 -57.91 7.19
C ARG A 14 5.30 -57.65 6.31
N ALA A 15 5.26 -56.67 5.39
CA ALA A 15 5.60 -56.74 3.94
C ALA A 15 4.96 -57.95 3.20
N LYS A 16 4.16 -57.91 2.11
CA LYS A 16 3.98 -57.12 0.85
C LYS A 16 2.58 -57.48 0.28
N GLY A 17 1.93 -56.79 -0.67
CA GLY A 17 2.26 -55.60 -1.46
C GLY A 17 1.35 -55.38 -2.69
N SER A 18 1.66 -54.29 -3.41
CA SER A 18 1.31 -53.89 -4.81
C SER A 18 -0.14 -53.45 -5.11
N SER A 19 -0.43 -52.42 -5.89
CA SER A 19 0.32 -51.68 -6.94
C SER A 19 -0.32 -50.28 -7.14
N ALA A 20 0.49 -49.19 -7.28
CA ALA A 20 0.80 -48.43 -8.53
C ALA A 20 -0.37 -47.53 -9.04
N ALA A 21 -0.21 -46.26 -9.43
CA ALA A 21 0.94 -45.48 -9.96
C ALA A 21 0.76 -43.97 -9.63
N SER A 22 1.83 -43.26 -9.21
CA SER A 22 2.69 -42.32 -9.98
C SER A 22 1.98 -41.03 -10.43
N SER A 23 2.47 -39.80 -10.16
CA SER A 23 3.85 -39.34 -10.35
C SER A 23 4.20 -38.06 -9.55
N ALA A 24 5.47 -37.98 -9.17
CA ALA A 24 6.21 -36.79 -8.77
C ALA A 24 7.43 -36.67 -9.68
N ALA A 25 7.80 -35.45 -10.10
CA ALA A 25 9.15 -35.02 -10.52
C ALA A 25 9.03 -33.54 -10.95
N ALA A 26 9.66 -32.58 -10.27
CA ALA A 26 11.07 -32.20 -10.35
C ALA A 26 11.40 -31.28 -11.56
N VAL A 27 12.01 -30.15 -11.20
CA VAL A 27 12.44 -28.96 -11.99
C VAL A 27 13.38 -29.34 -13.16
N PRO A 28 13.45 -28.57 -14.27
CA PRO A 28 14.45 -27.48 -14.37
C PRO A 28 14.09 -26.30 -15.33
N ALA A 29 14.84 -25.19 -15.25
CA ALA A 29 14.99 -24.18 -16.33
C ALA A 29 15.84 -24.76 -17.49
N PRO A 30 15.71 -24.34 -18.78
CA PRO A 30 16.41 -23.13 -19.29
C PRO A 30 15.77 -22.48 -20.56
N ALA A 31 16.53 -21.55 -21.18
CA ALA A 31 16.20 -20.62 -22.26
C ALA A 31 16.12 -21.19 -23.71
N VAL A 32 15.78 -20.29 -24.65
CA VAL A 32 16.18 -20.14 -26.09
C VAL A 32 14.99 -20.01 -27.09
N ALA A 33 15.00 -18.90 -27.86
CA ALA A 33 14.13 -18.49 -29.01
C ALA A 33 14.43 -19.30 -30.31
N PRO A 34 13.85 -19.11 -31.55
CA PRO A 34 13.10 -17.96 -32.14
C PRO A 34 11.97 -18.27 -33.20
N ALA A 35 11.43 -17.18 -33.83
CA ALA A 35 10.79 -17.04 -35.18
C ALA A 35 9.35 -17.59 -35.44
N HIS A 36 8.39 -16.98 -36.15
CA HIS A 36 8.35 -15.91 -37.19
C HIS A 36 6.94 -15.26 -37.41
N ALA A 37 6.97 -13.99 -37.87
CA ALA A 37 6.09 -13.22 -38.80
C ALA A 37 4.56 -13.05 -38.53
N ALA A 38 4.02 -11.86 -38.23
CA ALA A 38 3.84 -10.60 -39.01
C ALA A 38 2.62 -10.61 -39.96
N PRO A 39 1.79 -9.55 -39.96
CA PRO A 39 2.04 -8.45 -40.91
C PRO A 39 1.97 -7.02 -40.32
N ALA A 40 2.74 -6.15 -40.98
CA ALA A 40 2.84 -4.69 -40.86
C ALA A 40 1.56 -3.98 -41.37
N THR A 41 1.26 -2.71 -41.08
CA THR A 41 1.97 -1.47 -41.51
C THR A 41 1.22 -0.30 -40.82
N THR A 42 1.87 0.64 -40.12
CA THR A 42 2.19 1.99 -40.62
C THR A 42 3.33 2.65 -39.81
N ALA A 43 4.14 3.42 -40.53
CA ALA A 43 5.43 3.96 -40.13
C ALA A 43 5.39 5.06 -39.05
N PRO A 44 6.44 5.18 -38.21
CA PRO A 44 6.72 6.34 -37.38
C PRO A 44 7.57 7.37 -38.16
N VAL A 45 7.27 8.65 -37.98
CA VAL A 45 8.12 9.75 -38.47
C VAL A 45 8.98 10.24 -37.30
N ALA A 46 10.29 10.16 -37.46
CA ALA A 46 11.26 10.86 -36.64
C ALA A 46 11.15 12.38 -36.80
N PRO A 47 11.51 13.13 -35.75
CA PRO A 47 12.51 14.17 -35.90
C PRO A 47 13.68 13.86 -34.93
N THR A 48 14.79 13.31 -35.41
CA THR A 48 16.03 14.06 -35.71
C THR A 48 16.44 14.94 -34.51
N ALA A 49 17.24 14.45 -33.57
CA ALA A 49 18.71 14.50 -33.66
C ALA A 49 19.27 15.85 -34.14
N ALA A 50 18.69 16.97 -33.71
CA ALA A 50 19.09 18.31 -34.16
C ALA A 50 19.38 19.33 -33.02
N LEU A 51 19.54 18.90 -31.77
CA LEU A 51 19.95 19.78 -30.65
C LEU A 51 21.21 19.30 -29.91
N SER A 52 21.75 18.12 -30.26
CA SER A 52 22.90 17.48 -29.60
C SER A 52 24.23 17.59 -30.38
N GLU A 53 24.27 18.31 -31.50
CA GLU A 53 25.53 18.57 -32.21
C GLU A 53 25.99 20.01 -31.97
N GLY A 54 27.11 20.15 -31.28
CA GLY A 54 27.74 21.42 -30.94
C GLY A 54 28.98 21.23 -30.07
N PRO A 55 29.87 22.23 -29.99
CA PRO A 55 31.13 22.17 -29.24
C PRO A 55 30.95 21.82 -27.75
N ASP A 56 31.98 21.20 -27.16
CA ASP A 56 31.96 20.64 -25.79
C ASP A 56 31.41 21.59 -24.71
N ASP A 57 30.59 21.05 -23.81
CA ASP A 57 29.92 21.77 -22.71
C ASP A 57 30.84 22.09 -21.49
N SER A 58 32.17 21.99 -21.64
CA SER A 58 33.13 22.10 -20.52
C SER A 58 33.16 23.50 -19.90
N ASP A 59 33.04 24.53 -20.74
CA ASP A 59 33.30 25.93 -20.39
C ASP A 59 32.04 26.69 -19.94
N VAL A 60 30.87 26.04 -20.05
CA VAL A 60 29.59 26.62 -19.63
C VAL A 60 29.46 26.60 -18.11
N LYS A 61 29.23 27.78 -17.52
CA LYS A 61 29.05 27.97 -16.07
C LYS A 61 27.68 27.43 -15.61
N ALA A 62 27.53 26.12 -15.50
CA ALA A 62 26.28 25.47 -15.08
C ALA A 62 26.24 25.12 -13.59
N SER A 63 25.04 25.03 -13.02
CA SER A 63 24.85 24.40 -11.70
C SER A 63 25.21 22.91 -11.75
N PRO A 64 25.84 22.32 -10.71
CA PRO A 64 26.18 20.89 -10.68
C PRO A 64 24.97 19.96 -10.90
N VAL A 65 23.77 20.41 -10.53
CA VAL A 65 22.52 19.68 -10.75
C VAL A 65 22.07 19.75 -12.22
N ALA A 66 22.20 20.91 -12.86
CA ALA A 66 21.88 21.09 -14.27
C ALA A 66 22.77 20.22 -15.18
N ARG A 67 24.08 20.13 -14.88
CA ARG A 67 25.02 19.25 -15.60
C ARG A 67 24.67 17.77 -15.46
N ARG A 68 24.10 17.36 -14.33
CA ARG A 68 23.67 15.97 -14.09
C ARG A 68 22.46 15.60 -14.94
N ILE A 69 21.50 16.51 -15.04
CA ILE A 69 20.25 16.33 -15.81
C ILE A 69 20.55 16.36 -17.31
N ALA A 70 21.37 17.30 -17.76
CA ALA A 70 21.76 17.40 -19.17
C ALA A 70 22.46 16.13 -19.69
N ARG A 71 23.34 15.51 -18.89
CA ARG A 71 23.95 14.20 -19.20
C ARG A 71 22.92 13.06 -19.29
N ALA A 72 21.89 13.10 -18.45
CA ALA A 72 20.85 12.07 -18.44
C ALA A 72 19.93 12.16 -19.67
N HIS A 73 19.76 13.35 -20.23
CA HIS A 73 18.88 13.61 -21.36
C HIS A 73 19.61 13.91 -22.67
N SER A 74 20.95 13.79 -22.69
CA SER A 74 21.82 14.07 -23.84
C SER A 74 21.57 15.44 -24.50
N ILE A 75 21.48 16.48 -23.67
CA ILE A 75 21.23 17.87 -24.08
C ILE A 75 22.53 18.67 -23.94
N ASN A 76 22.92 19.40 -24.99
CA ASN A 76 24.08 20.30 -24.94
C ASN A 76 23.75 21.58 -24.18
N LEU A 77 24.49 21.86 -23.10
CA LEU A 77 24.32 23.05 -22.27
C LEU A 77 24.67 24.35 -23.02
N HIS A 78 25.46 24.28 -24.08
CA HIS A 78 25.77 25.43 -24.94
C HIS A 78 24.52 26.04 -25.59
N ASN A 79 23.50 25.22 -25.88
CA ASN A 79 22.25 25.64 -26.53
C ASN A 79 21.15 26.03 -25.53
N VAL A 80 21.41 25.90 -24.22
CA VAL A 80 20.42 26.21 -23.16
C VAL A 80 20.61 27.65 -22.70
N PRO A 81 19.54 28.49 -22.71
CA PRO A 81 19.64 29.88 -22.26
C PRO A 81 20.05 29.96 -20.78
N ALA A 82 21.05 30.79 -20.47
CA ALA A 82 21.61 30.93 -19.13
C ALA A 82 20.85 31.98 -18.30
N THR A 83 19.71 31.59 -17.73
CA THR A 83 18.77 32.47 -17.01
C THR A 83 19.05 32.59 -15.50
N GLY A 84 20.12 31.98 -14.99
CA GLY A 84 20.54 32.06 -13.58
C GLY A 84 21.44 33.26 -13.24
N ARG A 85 21.53 33.60 -11.94
CA ARG A 85 22.39 34.68 -11.41
C ARG A 85 23.85 34.53 -11.89
N HIS A 86 24.41 35.61 -12.45
CA HIS A 86 25.72 35.67 -13.10
C HIS A 86 25.88 34.84 -14.39
N GLY A 87 24.80 34.65 -15.16
CA GLY A 87 24.84 33.99 -16.48
C GLY A 87 25.10 32.48 -16.36
N ARG A 88 24.54 31.84 -15.32
CA ARG A 88 24.67 30.40 -15.07
C ARG A 88 23.44 29.64 -15.54
N VAL A 89 23.61 28.45 -16.10
CA VAL A 89 22.49 27.56 -16.47
C VAL A 89 21.92 26.90 -15.21
N SER A 90 20.62 27.09 -14.97
CA SER A 90 19.90 26.57 -13.81
C SER A 90 19.22 25.23 -14.11
N LYS A 91 18.79 24.55 -13.04
CA LYS A 91 18.04 23.28 -13.14
C LYS A 91 16.78 23.44 -14.02
N HIS A 92 16.08 24.56 -13.85
CA HIS A 92 14.83 24.82 -14.55
C HIS A 92 15.03 24.99 -16.06
N ASP A 93 16.18 25.53 -16.48
CA ASP A 93 16.48 25.80 -17.89
C ASP A 93 16.75 24.49 -18.66
N VAL A 94 17.44 23.54 -18.02
CA VAL A 94 17.67 22.19 -18.58
C VAL A 94 16.38 21.38 -18.61
N GLU A 95 15.52 21.50 -17.59
CA GLU A 95 14.21 20.85 -17.57
C GLU A 95 13.26 21.42 -18.64
N GLN A 96 13.32 22.74 -18.89
CA GLN A 96 12.59 23.37 -20.00
C GLN A 96 13.12 22.92 -21.37
N ALA A 97 14.44 22.83 -21.55
CA ALA A 97 15.05 22.29 -22.78
C ALA A 97 14.76 20.79 -22.98
N ALA A 98 14.64 20.03 -21.89
CA ALA A 98 14.23 18.62 -21.90
C ALA A 98 12.72 18.42 -22.15
N GLY A 99 11.96 19.50 -22.41
CA GLY A 99 10.52 19.44 -22.69
C GLY A 99 9.66 19.18 -21.44
N ILE A 100 10.23 19.19 -20.24
CA ILE A 100 9.48 19.11 -18.98
C ILE A 100 9.15 20.54 -18.55
N ARG A 101 8.14 21.13 -19.18
CA ARG A 101 7.61 22.43 -18.76
C ARG A 101 6.75 22.23 -17.50
N VAL A 102 7.38 22.33 -16.33
CA VAL A 102 6.67 22.74 -15.11
C VAL A 102 6.17 24.17 -15.37
N LEU A 103 4.88 24.29 -15.64
CA LEU A 103 4.19 25.55 -15.85
C LEU A 103 4.15 26.34 -14.54
N ALA A 104 5.15 27.18 -14.30
CA ALA A 104 5.05 28.32 -13.39
C ALA A 104 6.11 29.41 -13.69
N ASN A 105 5.62 30.49 -14.31
CA ASN A 105 6.07 31.90 -14.30
C ASN A 105 7.41 32.36 -14.92
N SER A 106 7.29 33.11 -16.04
CA SER A 106 7.52 34.59 -16.08
C SER A 106 7.16 35.21 -17.45
N GLY A 107 6.19 36.14 -17.47
CA GLY A 107 6.29 37.46 -18.11
C GLY A 107 6.15 37.69 -19.63
N CYS A 108 4.95 38.16 -20.02
CA CYS A 108 4.66 39.21 -21.03
C CYS A 108 4.66 38.88 -22.55
N ALA A 109 3.49 38.53 -23.10
CA ALA A 109 2.77 39.31 -24.12
C ALA A 109 1.51 38.56 -24.59
N ALA A 110 0.39 39.28 -24.63
CA ALA A 110 -0.91 38.96 -25.25
C ALA A 110 -1.80 37.86 -24.61
N SER A 111 -3.05 38.29 -24.41
CA SER A 111 -4.29 37.56 -24.10
C SER A 111 -4.48 36.99 -22.69
N SER A 112 -5.55 37.49 -22.06
CA SER A 112 -6.15 37.06 -20.80
C SER A 112 -6.37 35.54 -20.73
N ALA A 113 -5.50 34.83 -20.02
CA ALA A 113 -5.78 33.48 -19.52
C ALA A 113 -5.61 33.48 -18.00
N ARG A 114 -6.67 33.95 -17.33
CA ARG A 114 -6.97 33.60 -15.94
C ARG A 114 -6.88 32.08 -15.86
N SER A 115 -6.06 31.54 -14.97
CA SER A 115 -5.98 30.11 -14.68
C SER A 115 -7.39 29.51 -14.65
N GLU A 116 -7.73 28.74 -15.69
CA GLU A 116 -8.99 28.02 -15.80
C GLU A 116 -9.01 26.97 -14.70
N GLN A 117 -9.58 27.37 -13.56
CA GLN A 117 -10.37 26.43 -12.77
C GLN A 117 -11.28 25.68 -13.76
N PRO A 118 -11.45 24.35 -13.63
CA PRO A 118 -12.50 23.67 -14.39
C PRO A 118 -13.80 24.45 -14.15
N PRO A 119 -14.56 24.75 -15.21
CA PRO A 119 -15.71 25.63 -15.10
C PRO A 119 -16.66 25.01 -14.09
N ARG A 120 -16.82 25.65 -12.93
CA ARG A 120 -17.84 25.24 -11.96
C ARG A 120 -19.17 25.36 -12.70
N SER A 121 -19.77 24.24 -13.04
CA SER A 121 -21.04 24.23 -13.75
C SER A 121 -22.07 24.99 -12.90
N THR A 122 -22.53 26.17 -13.32
CA THR A 122 -23.64 26.88 -12.64
C THR A 122 -25.00 26.26 -12.97
N ALA A 123 -25.01 24.95 -13.24
CA ALA A 123 -26.18 24.20 -13.69
C ALA A 123 -26.98 23.67 -12.50
N ASP A 124 -28.28 23.49 -12.68
CA ASP A 124 -29.16 22.96 -11.64
C ASP A 124 -28.89 21.47 -11.40
N ASP A 125 -28.29 21.14 -10.26
CA ASP A 125 -27.98 19.76 -9.84
C ASP A 125 -29.17 19.02 -9.18
N SER A 126 -30.39 19.58 -9.28
CA SER A 126 -31.56 19.11 -8.55
C SER A 126 -31.92 17.66 -8.91
N HIS A 127 -31.78 17.30 -10.19
CA HIS A 127 -32.12 16.02 -10.79
C HIS A 127 -31.11 14.89 -10.49
N VAL A 128 -29.91 15.21 -10.00
CA VAL A 128 -28.86 14.19 -9.81
C VAL A 128 -29.24 13.23 -8.66
N PRO A 129 -29.32 11.91 -8.92
CA PRO A 129 -29.67 10.93 -7.90
C PRO A 129 -28.52 10.82 -6.87
N SER A 130 -28.75 11.34 -5.66
CA SER A 130 -27.73 11.42 -4.60
C SER A 130 -28.27 10.93 -3.26
N THR A 131 -27.36 10.53 -2.36
CA THR A 131 -27.73 10.31 -0.96
C THR A 131 -27.98 11.65 -0.26
N PRO A 132 -28.90 11.73 0.71
CA PRO A 132 -29.18 12.98 1.42
C PRO A 132 -27.95 13.59 2.11
N VAL A 133 -27.06 12.74 2.62
CA VAL A 133 -25.80 13.15 3.25
C VAL A 133 -24.83 13.74 2.22
N ALA A 134 -24.68 13.11 1.05
CA ALA A 134 -23.84 13.64 -0.03
C ALA A 134 -24.34 15.00 -0.51
N ARG A 135 -25.66 15.17 -0.68
CA ARG A 135 -26.26 16.45 -1.08
C ARG A 135 -26.04 17.55 -0.05
N ARG A 136 -26.07 17.23 1.25
CA ARG A 136 -25.74 18.20 2.32
C ARG A 136 -24.28 18.63 2.26
N LEU A 137 -23.36 17.69 2.02
CA LEU A 137 -21.93 17.98 1.93
C LEU A 137 -21.56 18.79 0.68
N ALA A 138 -22.14 18.43 -0.47
CA ALA A 138 -21.93 19.16 -1.73
C ALA A 138 -22.35 20.64 -1.61
N ARG A 139 -23.48 20.91 -0.96
CA ARG A 139 -23.92 22.29 -0.64
C ARG A 139 -22.96 23.01 0.31
N SER A 140 -22.46 22.35 1.35
CA SER A 140 -21.53 23.00 2.29
C SER A 140 -20.16 23.31 1.67
N LEU A 141 -19.74 22.51 0.67
CA LEU A 141 -18.46 22.65 -0.01
C LEU A 141 -18.57 23.45 -1.31
N ASN A 142 -19.79 23.86 -1.70
CA ASN A 142 -20.09 24.52 -2.98
C ASN A 142 -19.54 23.74 -4.19
N ILE A 143 -19.74 22.43 -4.19
CA ILE A 143 -19.36 21.52 -5.28
C ILE A 143 -20.63 21.08 -6.00
N ASN A 144 -20.63 21.17 -7.32
CA ASN A 144 -21.76 20.73 -8.12
C ASN A 144 -21.78 19.21 -8.25
N LEU A 145 -22.95 18.60 -8.11
CA LEU A 145 -23.09 17.14 -8.15
C LEU A 145 -22.94 16.57 -9.57
N ASN A 146 -23.07 17.42 -10.60
CA ASN A 146 -22.83 17.04 -11.99
C ASN A 146 -21.37 16.70 -12.28
N ASP A 147 -20.43 17.32 -11.57
CA ASP A 147 -18.98 17.13 -11.74
C ASP A 147 -18.45 15.91 -10.96
N VAL A 148 -19.31 15.26 -10.15
CA VAL A 148 -18.95 14.14 -9.28
C VAL A 148 -19.27 12.82 -9.99
N THR A 149 -18.24 12.00 -10.23
CA THR A 149 -18.43 10.65 -10.77
C THR A 149 -19.25 9.77 -9.81
N PRO A 150 -20.43 9.25 -10.22
CA PRO A 150 -21.30 8.49 -9.33
C PRO A 150 -20.82 7.04 -9.20
N THR A 151 -20.17 6.73 -8.08
CA THR A 151 -19.65 5.37 -7.80
C THR A 151 -20.59 4.53 -6.92
N GLY A 152 -21.70 5.10 -6.46
CA GLY A 152 -22.67 4.42 -5.61
C GLY A 152 -23.65 3.50 -6.36
N ARG A 153 -24.26 2.56 -5.61
CA ARG A 153 -25.23 1.58 -6.14
C ARG A 153 -26.39 2.28 -6.89
N ARG A 154 -26.72 1.79 -8.09
CA ARG A 154 -27.69 2.37 -9.04
C ARG A 154 -27.30 3.76 -9.58
N GLY A 155 -26.01 4.06 -9.70
CA GLY A 155 -25.52 5.33 -10.24
C GLY A 155 -25.80 6.52 -9.32
N ARG A 156 -25.91 6.28 -8.01
CA ARG A 156 -26.16 7.34 -7.01
C ARG A 156 -24.85 7.93 -6.52
N VAL A 157 -24.79 9.26 -6.36
CA VAL A 157 -23.65 9.93 -5.74
C VAL A 157 -23.63 9.67 -4.22
N SER A 158 -22.53 9.08 -3.74
CA SER A 158 -22.30 8.76 -2.32
C SER A 158 -21.51 9.85 -1.61
N LYS A 159 -21.42 9.77 -0.28
CA LYS A 159 -20.61 10.68 0.54
C LYS A 159 -19.14 10.68 0.10
N GLU A 160 -18.61 9.49 -0.17
CA GLU A 160 -17.22 9.28 -0.57
C GLU A 160 -16.90 9.94 -1.91
N ASP A 161 -17.87 9.99 -2.83
CA ASP A 161 -17.69 10.58 -4.16
C ASP A 161 -17.58 12.11 -4.08
N VAL A 162 -18.41 12.75 -3.23
CA VAL A 162 -18.33 14.19 -2.96
C VAL A 162 -17.03 14.54 -2.24
N GLU A 163 -16.57 13.69 -1.31
CA GLU A 163 -15.29 13.88 -0.64
C GLU A 163 -14.12 13.75 -1.62
N LYS A 164 -14.12 12.75 -2.51
CA LYS A 164 -13.09 12.60 -3.57
C LYS A 164 -13.09 13.77 -4.55
N ALA A 165 -14.27 14.22 -4.99
CA ALA A 165 -14.38 15.40 -5.84
C ALA A 165 -13.88 16.66 -5.14
N ALA A 166 -14.13 16.80 -3.83
CA ALA A 166 -13.59 17.88 -3.03
C ALA A 166 -12.06 17.82 -2.94
N VAL A 167 -11.47 16.64 -2.69
CA VAL A 167 -10.01 16.45 -2.68
C VAL A 167 -9.41 16.79 -4.05
N ASN A 168 -10.04 16.38 -5.14
CA ASN A 168 -9.57 16.69 -6.50
C ASN A 168 -9.67 18.19 -6.81
N ALA A 169 -10.68 18.88 -6.29
CA ALA A 169 -10.92 20.30 -6.55
C ALA A 169 -10.07 21.24 -5.68
N THR A 170 -9.77 20.87 -4.43
CA THR A 170 -9.07 21.75 -3.47
C THR A 170 -7.71 21.23 -3.02
N GLY A 171 -7.36 19.98 -3.34
CA GLY A 171 -6.12 19.33 -2.89
C GLY A 171 -6.09 19.02 -1.39
N VAL A 172 -7.17 19.27 -0.66
CA VAL A 172 -7.25 19.09 0.80
C VAL A 172 -8.17 17.90 1.12
N ALA A 173 -7.58 16.85 1.70
CA ALA A 173 -8.35 15.71 2.22
C ALA A 173 -9.00 16.09 3.55
N TYR A 174 -10.33 15.97 3.63
CA TYR A 174 -11.08 16.17 4.86
C TYR A 174 -10.86 14.97 5.78
N TYR A 175 -9.99 15.12 6.78
CA TYR A 175 -9.84 14.16 7.84
C TYR A 175 -10.75 14.55 9.01
N ARG A 176 -11.42 13.57 9.61
CA ARG A 176 -12.19 13.77 10.84
C ARG A 176 -11.27 13.48 12.01
N GLU A 177 -10.89 14.52 12.74
CA GLU A 177 -10.24 14.34 14.03
C GLU A 177 -11.22 13.67 15.00
N GLN A 178 -10.82 12.50 15.51
CA GLN A 178 -11.52 11.85 16.61
C GLN A 178 -10.61 11.86 17.84
N ALA A 179 -11.03 12.60 18.86
CA ALA A 179 -10.30 12.66 20.12
C ALA A 179 -10.18 11.27 20.77
N LEU A 180 -9.00 10.97 21.30
CA LEU A 180 -8.77 9.73 22.04
C LEU A 180 -9.55 9.75 23.36
N SER A 181 -10.37 8.72 23.58
CA SER A 181 -11.00 8.44 24.88
C SER A 181 -9.94 8.27 25.97
N GLY A 182 -10.26 8.69 27.21
CA GLY A 182 -9.37 8.52 28.37
C GLY A 182 -8.93 7.07 28.58
N MET A 183 -9.82 6.10 28.37
CA MET A 183 -9.49 4.67 28.45
C MET A 183 -8.44 4.27 27.39
N ARG A 184 -8.56 4.78 26.16
CA ARG A 184 -7.59 4.51 25.08
C ARG A 184 -6.23 5.14 25.37
N LYS A 185 -6.21 6.33 25.99
CA LYS A 185 -4.96 6.99 26.40
C LYS A 185 -4.18 6.15 27.41
N ILE A 186 -4.87 5.60 28.42
CA ILE A 186 -4.23 4.76 29.45
C ILE A 186 -3.70 3.45 28.85
N ILE A 187 -4.49 2.80 27.99
CA ILE A 187 -4.06 1.57 27.31
C ILE A 187 -2.83 1.85 26.44
N ALA A 188 -2.85 2.94 25.65
CA ALA A 188 -1.73 3.31 24.80
C ALA A 188 -0.44 3.59 25.60
N ALA A 189 -0.57 4.30 26.73
CA ALA A 189 0.56 4.57 27.62
C ALA A 189 1.19 3.27 28.15
N ARG A 190 0.38 2.35 28.70
CA ARG A 190 0.87 1.06 29.24
C ARG A 190 1.47 0.16 28.18
N LEU A 191 0.85 0.10 26.99
CA LEU A 191 1.38 -0.68 25.87
C LEU A 191 2.72 -0.11 25.37
N SER A 192 2.84 1.21 25.28
CA SER A 192 4.08 1.87 24.88
C SER A 192 5.20 1.65 25.90
N GLU A 193 4.89 1.81 27.19
CA GLU A 193 5.82 1.57 28.29
C GLU A 193 6.33 0.13 28.26
N SER A 194 5.43 -0.85 28.26
CA SER A 194 5.79 -2.28 28.21
C SER A 194 6.67 -2.59 26.99
N LYS A 195 6.32 -2.06 25.81
CA LYS A 195 7.05 -2.39 24.57
C LYS A 195 8.43 -1.75 24.47
N GLN A 196 8.65 -0.63 25.16
CA GLN A 196 9.94 0.06 25.20
C GLN A 196 10.87 -0.49 26.29
N THR A 197 10.34 -0.84 27.46
CA THR A 197 11.15 -1.27 28.60
C THR A 197 11.50 -2.76 28.57
N ILE A 198 10.58 -3.61 28.11
CA ILE A 198 10.76 -5.08 28.18
C ILE A 198 11.28 -5.61 26.83
N PRO A 199 12.43 -6.32 26.80
CA PRO A 199 12.88 -7.01 25.60
C PRO A 199 12.00 -8.25 25.34
N HIS A 200 11.14 -8.16 24.33
CA HIS A 200 10.21 -9.24 23.99
C HIS A 200 10.85 -10.26 23.05
N TYR A 201 10.89 -11.52 23.47
CA TYR A 201 11.09 -12.66 22.56
C TYR A 201 9.81 -13.50 22.51
N ARG A 202 9.56 -14.17 21.38
CA ARG A 202 8.34 -14.98 21.18
C ARG A 202 8.72 -16.43 20.91
N VAL A 203 7.99 -17.35 21.52
CA VAL A 203 8.09 -18.80 21.29
C VAL A 203 6.73 -19.30 20.81
N SER A 204 6.74 -20.19 19.84
CA SER A 204 5.55 -20.83 19.29
C SER A 204 5.74 -22.34 19.30
N VAL A 205 4.71 -23.08 19.70
CA VAL A 205 4.70 -24.54 19.80
C VAL A 205 3.35 -25.03 19.30
N ASP A 206 3.35 -26.09 18.50
CA ASP A 206 2.13 -26.76 18.06
C ASP A 206 1.74 -27.84 19.08
N ILE A 207 0.45 -27.93 19.40
CA ILE A 207 -0.08 -28.85 20.43
C ILE A 207 -1.24 -29.63 19.83
N GLU A 208 -1.19 -30.95 19.92
CA GLU A 208 -2.29 -31.83 19.57
C GLU A 208 -3.37 -31.81 20.66
N ILE A 209 -4.63 -31.60 20.28
CA ILE A 209 -5.74 -31.41 21.23
C ILE A 209 -6.81 -32.49 21.17
N ASP A 210 -6.62 -33.55 20.38
CA ASP A 210 -7.66 -34.56 20.13
C ASP A 210 -8.12 -35.26 21.40
N SER A 211 -7.17 -35.67 22.26
CA SER A 211 -7.49 -36.28 23.55
C SER A 211 -8.24 -35.32 24.48
N LEU A 212 -7.92 -34.02 24.44
CA LEU A 212 -8.58 -33.00 25.24
C LEU A 212 -10.02 -32.80 24.77
N LEU A 213 -10.27 -32.80 23.46
CA LEU A 213 -11.63 -32.67 22.90
C LEU A 213 -12.52 -33.87 23.28
N GLN A 214 -11.96 -35.08 23.29
CA GLN A 214 -12.67 -36.28 23.75
C GLN A 214 -13.03 -36.18 25.24
N GLN A 215 -12.08 -35.76 26.10
CA GLN A 215 -12.33 -35.56 27.52
C GLN A 215 -13.37 -34.46 27.77
N ARG A 216 -13.31 -33.36 27.03
CA ARG A 216 -14.32 -32.29 27.10
C ARG A 216 -15.71 -32.79 26.75
N ALA A 217 -15.85 -33.63 25.72
CA ALA A 217 -17.14 -34.20 25.34
C ALA A 217 -17.72 -35.09 26.46
N TYR A 218 -16.87 -35.94 27.04
CA TYR A 218 -17.24 -36.77 28.20
C TYR A 218 -17.67 -35.92 29.39
N MET A 219 -16.84 -34.95 29.79
CA MET A 219 -17.11 -34.08 30.94
C MET A 219 -18.36 -33.23 30.75
N ASN A 220 -18.62 -32.72 29.55
CA ASN A 220 -19.85 -31.97 29.26
C ASN A 220 -21.11 -32.85 29.29
N GLY A 221 -20.98 -34.16 29.06
CA GLY A 221 -22.09 -35.10 29.22
C GLY A 221 -22.38 -35.44 30.67
N THR A 222 -21.36 -35.45 31.53
CA THR A 222 -21.49 -35.79 32.96
C THR A 222 -21.79 -34.57 33.83
N LEU A 223 -21.24 -33.40 33.49
CA LEU A 223 -21.34 -32.17 34.26
C LEU A 223 -22.47 -31.29 33.72
N GLY A 224 -23.31 -30.76 34.60
CA GLY A 224 -24.42 -29.86 34.24
C GLY A 224 -23.99 -28.46 33.76
N HIS A 225 -22.71 -28.24 33.49
CA HIS A 225 -22.16 -26.96 33.02
C HIS A 225 -21.24 -27.18 31.82
N LYS A 226 -21.30 -26.25 30.87
CA LYS A 226 -20.53 -26.32 29.63
C LYS A 226 -19.08 -25.88 29.86
N ILE A 227 -18.16 -26.80 29.66
CA ILE A 227 -16.71 -26.54 29.72
C ILE A 227 -16.20 -26.13 28.33
N SER A 228 -15.40 -25.06 28.31
CA SER A 228 -14.71 -24.54 27.14
C SER A 228 -13.27 -25.08 27.07
N VAL A 229 -12.66 -25.00 25.88
CA VAL A 229 -11.23 -25.35 25.74
C VAL A 229 -10.35 -24.39 26.55
N ASN A 230 -10.79 -23.13 26.69
CA ASN A 230 -10.08 -22.12 27.46
C ASN A 230 -9.90 -22.52 28.94
N ASP A 231 -10.87 -23.22 29.52
CA ASP A 231 -10.79 -23.64 30.93
C ASP A 231 -9.66 -24.66 31.15
N PHE A 232 -9.46 -25.58 30.19
CA PHE A 232 -8.33 -26.51 30.21
C PHE A 232 -7.00 -25.79 30.01
N VAL A 233 -6.94 -24.81 29.11
CA VAL A 233 -5.73 -24.00 28.87
C VAL A 233 -5.35 -23.21 30.13
N ILE A 234 -6.32 -22.56 30.80
CA ILE A 234 -6.06 -21.85 32.06
C ILE A 234 -5.54 -22.80 33.13
N LYS A 235 -6.14 -23.99 33.27
CA LYS A 235 -5.71 -24.99 34.26
C LYS A 235 -4.28 -25.49 33.96
N ALA A 236 -3.96 -25.72 32.70
CA ALA A 236 -2.62 -26.11 32.27
C ALA A 236 -1.59 -25.02 32.55
N CYS A 237 -1.88 -23.75 32.20
CA CYS A 237 -1.03 -22.61 32.50
C CYS A 237 -0.78 -22.45 34.01
N ALA A 238 -1.83 -22.55 34.83
CA ALA A 238 -1.70 -22.48 36.28
C ALA A 238 -0.84 -23.62 36.85
N SER A 239 -1.00 -24.84 36.34
CA SER A 239 -0.16 -25.98 36.73
C SER A 239 1.29 -25.81 36.28
N ALA A 240 1.52 -25.24 35.11
CA ALA A 240 2.87 -24.98 34.59
C ALA A 240 3.61 -23.91 35.43
N LEU A 241 2.92 -22.82 35.77
CA LEU A 241 3.48 -21.77 36.64
C LEU A 241 3.77 -22.27 38.07
N ALA A 242 3.02 -23.27 38.55
CA ALA A 242 3.31 -23.91 39.83
C ALA A 242 4.54 -24.84 39.77
N GLN A 243 4.83 -25.44 38.61
CA GLN A 243 5.99 -26.32 38.42
C GLN A 243 7.27 -25.52 38.15
N VAL A 244 7.18 -24.43 37.40
CA VAL A 244 8.32 -23.57 37.05
C VAL A 244 8.08 -22.16 37.61
N PRO A 245 8.46 -21.90 38.87
CA PRO A 245 8.17 -20.64 39.55
C PRO A 245 8.97 -19.45 38.97
N GLU A 246 10.11 -19.70 38.30
CA GLU A 246 10.94 -18.65 37.68
C GLU A 246 10.20 -17.86 36.59
N VAL A 247 9.17 -18.44 35.98
CA VAL A 247 8.34 -17.76 34.97
C VAL A 247 7.27 -16.89 35.64
N ASN A 248 6.93 -17.17 36.90
CA ASN A 248 5.92 -16.44 37.66
C ASN A 248 6.58 -15.40 38.59
N VAL A 249 7.38 -14.51 38.01
CA VAL A 249 8.03 -13.42 38.72
C VAL A 249 7.50 -12.09 38.18
N GLN A 250 7.16 -11.17 39.09
CA GLN A 250 6.66 -9.82 38.78
C GLN A 250 7.80 -8.81 38.75
#